data_AF-A0A520SYZ9-F1
#
_entry.id   AF-A0A520SYZ9-F1
#
_cell.length_a   1.000
_cell.length_b   1.000
_cell.length_c   1.000
_cell.angle_alpha   90.00
_cell.angle_beta   90.00
_cell.angle_gamma   90.00
#
_symmetry.space_group_name_H-M   'P 1'
#
loop_
_entity.id
_entity.type
_entity.pdbx_description
1 polymer ?
#
loop_
_entity_poly.entity_id
_entity_poly.type
_entity_poly.pdbx_seq_one_letter_code
_entity_poly.pdbx_strand_id
1 'polypeptide(L)'
;MKNFLRIGLVLVLMVASTVEAAPLSAELVMSGGRTWRGTLLKRDGEWIEFSTGVSARPIRLGASTIEKINYDVELNLDRLLELKENREFDQLISSLNEVLKPFEPYGDIPSNLTRYRALLMELYFLTEEFDQTLTYAKQIEADAGDDGEAVENAQTYQALALIESGRSDEADALMSRLGWLDDLGEDSDPKQLFLGAKLMSVKKDFNRAMELVAYVIAFNSQNTEWMQPAELFCAEVYTELGMYESAEEVIRQIELLYPNTPEYDKSIILKEKVMEMRALQALEQNS
;
A
#
# COMPACT_ATOMS: atom_id res chain seq x y z
N MET A 1 -7.07 -54.58 -40.28
CA MET A 1 -6.94 -53.72 -41.47
C MET A 1 -7.96 -52.59 -41.38
N LYS A 2 -7.48 -51.34 -41.32
CA LYS A 2 -8.16 -50.06 -41.60
C LYS A 2 -9.25 -49.62 -40.60
N ASN A 3 -8.92 -48.66 -39.72
CA ASN A 3 -9.20 -47.21 -39.82
C ASN A 3 -10.67 -46.92 -39.45
N PHE A 4 -11.04 -46.06 -38.51
CA PHE A 4 -10.67 -44.66 -38.38
C PHE A 4 -10.94 -44.17 -36.94
N LEU A 5 -9.90 -43.66 -36.28
CA LEU A 5 -10.03 -42.84 -35.07
C LEU A 5 -10.35 -41.41 -35.54
N ARG A 6 -11.59 -40.93 -35.29
CA ARG A 6 -11.95 -39.52 -35.54
C ARG A 6 -11.44 -38.68 -34.38
N ILE A 7 -10.28 -38.05 -34.56
CA ILE A 7 -9.81 -36.97 -33.70
C ILE A 7 -10.54 -35.70 -34.14
N GLY A 8 -11.49 -35.24 -33.33
CA GLY A 8 -12.11 -33.93 -33.48
C GLY A 8 -11.17 -32.87 -32.93
N LEU A 9 -10.49 -32.16 -33.83
CA LEU A 9 -9.70 -30.98 -33.52
C LEU A 9 -10.67 -29.83 -33.22
N VAL A 10 -10.92 -29.53 -31.94
CA VAL A 10 -11.61 -28.30 -31.53
C VAL A 10 -10.58 -27.18 -31.58
N LEU A 11 -10.56 -26.46 -32.70
CA LEU A 11 -9.81 -25.22 -32.84
C LEU A 11 -10.56 -24.15 -32.02
N VAL A 12 -10.13 -23.92 -30.78
CA VAL A 12 -10.58 -22.76 -30.01
C VAL A 12 -9.92 -21.53 -30.64
N LEU A 13 -10.66 -20.85 -31.52
CA LEU A 13 -10.35 -19.48 -31.91
C LEU A 13 -10.46 -18.61 -30.65
N MET A 14 -9.31 -18.29 -30.03
CA MET A 14 -9.23 -17.15 -29.13
C MET A 14 -9.55 -15.90 -29.95
N VAL A 15 -10.81 -15.47 -29.92
CA VAL A 15 -11.15 -14.10 -30.26
C VAL A 15 -10.58 -13.26 -29.13
N ALA A 16 -9.41 -12.66 -29.36
CA ALA A 16 -8.94 -11.57 -28.52
C ALA A 16 -10.00 -10.47 -28.62
N SER A 17 -10.90 -10.40 -27.64
CA SER A 17 -11.74 -9.23 -27.46
C SER A 17 -10.80 -8.09 -27.11
N THR A 18 -10.46 -7.27 -28.10
CA THR A 18 -9.87 -5.97 -27.83
C THR A 18 -10.91 -5.20 -27.03
N VAL A 19 -10.72 -5.13 -25.72
CA VAL A 19 -11.45 -4.18 -24.88
C VAL A 19 -11.07 -2.82 -25.44
N GLU A 20 -11.98 -2.22 -26.19
CA GLU A 20 -11.82 -0.88 -26.72
C GLU A 20 -11.85 0.05 -25.50
N ALA A 21 -10.68 0.52 -25.07
CA ALA A 21 -10.56 1.42 -23.92
C ALA A 21 -11.43 2.66 -24.20
N ALA A 22 -12.24 3.06 -23.24
CA ALA A 22 -13.07 4.25 -23.38
C ALA A 22 -12.18 5.46 -23.68
N PRO A 23 -12.61 6.43 -24.51
CA PRO A 23 -11.80 7.60 -24.81
C PRO A 23 -11.51 8.39 -23.52
N LEU A 24 -10.24 8.66 -23.21
CA LEU A 24 -9.82 9.37 -21.99
C LEU A 24 -9.27 10.74 -22.33
N SER A 25 -9.84 11.79 -21.74
CA SER A 25 -9.30 13.14 -21.82
C SER A 25 -7.96 13.23 -21.08
N ALA A 26 -6.92 13.72 -21.76
CA ALA A 26 -5.59 13.79 -21.19
C ALA A 26 -4.72 14.89 -21.84
N GLU A 27 -3.70 15.30 -21.10
CA GLU A 27 -2.53 16.03 -21.60
C GLU A 27 -1.32 15.10 -21.58
N LEU A 28 -0.73 14.86 -22.76
CA LEU A 28 0.51 14.12 -22.91
C LEU A 28 1.69 15.07 -22.75
N VAL A 29 2.63 14.73 -21.86
CA VAL A 29 3.94 15.37 -21.75
C VAL A 29 4.93 14.49 -22.49
N MET A 30 5.54 15.02 -23.55
CA MET A 30 6.50 14.31 -24.38
C MET A 30 7.93 14.54 -23.89
N SER A 31 8.83 13.60 -24.17
CA SER A 31 10.26 13.76 -23.89
C SER A 31 10.80 15.05 -24.54
N GLY A 32 11.32 15.96 -23.71
CA GLY A 32 11.76 17.29 -24.13
C GLY A 32 10.75 18.42 -23.89
N GLY A 33 9.72 18.17 -23.08
CA GLY A 33 8.85 19.21 -22.48
C GLY A 33 7.73 19.73 -23.38
N ARG A 34 7.50 19.14 -24.56
CA ARG A 34 6.33 19.49 -25.39
C ARG A 34 5.09 18.82 -24.83
N THR A 35 3.97 19.55 -24.76
CA THR A 35 2.71 18.98 -24.30
C THR A 35 1.61 19.02 -25.35
N TRP A 36 0.75 17.99 -25.37
CA TRP A 36 -0.39 17.88 -26.27
C TRP A 36 -1.65 17.52 -25.49
N ARG A 37 -2.70 18.35 -25.60
CA ARG A 37 -4.02 18.07 -25.04
C ARG A 37 -4.92 17.37 -26.06
N GLY A 38 -5.73 16.44 -25.58
CA GLY A 38 -6.60 15.66 -26.46
C GLY A 38 -7.20 14.46 -25.76
N THR A 39 -7.48 13.43 -26.55
CA THR A 39 -8.15 12.21 -26.11
C THR A 39 -7.31 11.00 -26.46
N LEU A 40 -6.98 10.19 -25.46
CA LEU A 40 -6.45 8.84 -25.63
C LEU A 40 -7.59 7.95 -26.13
N LEU A 41 -7.40 7.35 -27.30
CA LEU A 41 -8.43 6.52 -27.93
C LEU A 41 -8.19 5.04 -27.71
N LYS A 42 -6.93 4.61 -27.82
CA LYS A 42 -6.57 3.19 -27.76
C LYS A 42 -5.12 2.97 -27.39
N ARG A 43 -4.86 1.86 -26.70
CA ARG A 43 -3.54 1.23 -26.55
C ARG A 43 -3.44 0.02 -27.48
N ASP A 44 -2.35 -0.07 -28.24
CA ASP A 44 -2.02 -1.18 -29.14
C ASP A 44 -0.54 -1.58 -28.96
N GLY A 45 -0.26 -2.45 -27.99
CA GLY A 45 1.10 -2.84 -27.60
C GLY A 45 1.91 -1.63 -27.12
N GLU A 46 3.00 -1.31 -27.80
CA GLU A 46 3.86 -0.13 -27.52
C GLU A 46 3.32 1.18 -28.10
N TRP A 47 2.16 1.16 -28.76
CA TRP A 47 1.62 2.32 -29.46
C TRP A 47 0.35 2.84 -28.81
N ILE A 48 0.21 4.16 -28.83
CA ILE A 48 -0.95 4.90 -28.35
C ILE A 48 -1.58 5.63 -29.53
N GLU A 49 -2.88 5.45 -29.70
CA GLU A 49 -3.69 6.29 -30.59
C GLU A 49 -4.25 7.47 -29.80
N PHE A 50 -3.93 8.68 -30.26
CA PHE A 50 -4.27 9.92 -29.61
C PHE A 50 -4.92 10.90 -30.59
N SER A 51 -5.98 11.58 -30.18
CA SER A 51 -6.62 12.63 -30.97
C SER A 51 -6.37 13.99 -30.34
N THR A 52 -5.75 14.91 -31.07
CA THR A 52 -5.51 16.29 -30.61
C THR A 52 -6.74 17.20 -30.75
N GLY A 53 -7.82 16.71 -31.37
CA GLY A 53 -9.01 17.52 -31.71
C GLY A 53 -8.79 18.53 -32.85
N VAL A 54 -7.55 18.77 -33.27
CA VAL A 54 -7.20 19.70 -34.37
C VAL A 54 -7.12 18.98 -35.72
N SER A 55 -6.72 17.70 -35.73
CA SER A 55 -6.65 16.87 -36.95
C SER A 55 -7.81 15.89 -37.04
N ALA A 56 -8.34 15.68 -38.25
CA ALA A 56 -9.42 14.72 -38.49
C ALA A 56 -8.97 13.24 -38.30
N ARG A 57 -7.67 12.97 -38.28
CA ARG A 57 -7.11 11.65 -38.04
C ARG A 57 -6.36 11.63 -36.71
N PRO A 58 -6.55 10.58 -35.89
CA PRO A 58 -5.71 10.32 -34.73
C PRO A 58 -4.24 10.18 -35.14
N ILE A 59 -3.35 10.56 -34.23
CA ILE A 59 -1.91 10.31 -34.34
C ILE A 59 -1.55 9.04 -33.57
N ARG A 60 -0.53 8.33 -34.06
CA ARG A 60 0.01 7.13 -33.41
C ARG A 60 1.38 7.45 -32.82
N LEU A 61 1.54 7.24 -31.52
CA LEU A 61 2.73 7.60 -30.74
C LEU A 61 3.29 6.37 -30.06
N GLY A 62 4.62 6.26 -29.99
CA GLY A 62 5.26 5.23 -29.17
C GLY A 62 5.13 5.60 -27.70
N ALA A 63 4.73 4.66 -26.84
CA ALA A 63 4.61 4.86 -25.40
C ALA A 63 5.90 5.43 -24.79
N SER A 64 7.05 4.93 -25.22
CA SER A 64 8.38 5.39 -24.80
C SER A 64 8.72 6.85 -25.14
N THR A 65 7.91 7.53 -25.95
CA THR A 65 8.09 8.95 -26.27
C THR A 65 7.31 9.88 -25.33
N ILE A 66 6.44 9.29 -24.50
CA ILE A 66 5.60 9.99 -23.53
C ILE A 66 6.30 9.89 -22.18
N GLU A 67 6.59 11.04 -21.61
CA GLU A 67 7.22 11.17 -20.30
C GLU A 67 6.18 11.06 -19.18
N LYS A 68 5.01 11.66 -19.37
CA LYS A 68 3.92 11.64 -18.38
C LYS A 68 2.56 11.84 -19.05
N ILE A 69 1.51 11.23 -18.48
CA ILE A 69 0.12 11.47 -18.84
C ILE A 69 -0.59 12.19 -17.70
N ASN A 70 -1.13 13.37 -17.97
CA ASN A 70 -2.01 14.06 -17.03
C ASN A 70 -3.46 13.83 -17.46
N TYR A 71 -4.15 12.94 -16.76
CA TYR A 71 -5.56 12.66 -17.02
C TYR A 71 -6.46 13.74 -16.44
N ASP A 72 -7.53 14.05 -17.13
CA ASP A 72 -8.63 14.86 -16.60
C ASP A 72 -9.57 13.94 -15.79
N VAL A 73 -9.29 13.82 -14.50
CA VAL A 73 -10.02 12.92 -13.59
C VAL A 73 -10.94 13.73 -12.70
N GLU A 74 -12.25 13.60 -12.91
CA GLU A 74 -13.28 14.14 -12.04
C GLU A 74 -13.51 13.24 -10.81
N LEU A 75 -12.50 13.11 -9.95
CA LEU A 75 -12.62 12.45 -8.65
C LEU A 75 -12.57 13.48 -7.52
N ASN A 76 -13.62 13.54 -6.72
CA ASN A 76 -13.66 14.34 -5.51
C ASN A 76 -12.87 13.62 -4.40
N LEU A 77 -11.63 14.06 -4.18
CA LEU A 77 -10.73 13.48 -3.18
C LEU A 77 -11.28 13.64 -1.76
N ASP A 78 -11.89 14.78 -1.43
CA ASP A 78 -12.44 15.04 -0.10
C ASP A 78 -13.51 13.99 0.25
N ARG A 79 -14.39 13.66 -0.71
CA ARG A 79 -15.40 12.60 -0.52
C ARG A 79 -14.78 11.21 -0.36
N LEU A 80 -13.65 10.93 -1.03
CA LEU A 80 -12.94 9.66 -0.85
C LEU A 80 -12.31 9.58 0.54
N LEU A 81 -11.78 10.69 1.04
CA LEU A 81 -11.24 10.79 2.40
C LEU A 81 -12.34 10.65 3.46
N GLU A 82 -13.53 11.22 3.25
CA GLU A 82 -14.70 11.01 4.13
C GLU A 82 -15.09 9.51 4.23
N LEU A 83 -15.08 8.77 3.12
CA LEU A 83 -15.35 7.31 3.14
C LEU A 83 -14.27 6.54 3.91
N LYS A 84 -13.00 6.95 3.81
CA LYS A 84 -11.89 6.39 4.59
C LYS A 84 -12.10 6.67 6.08
N GLU A 85 -12.50 7.89 6.45
CA GLU A 85 -12.82 8.25 7.83
C GLU A 85 -13.96 7.38 8.40
N ASN A 86 -15.00 7.13 7.61
CA ASN A 86 -16.15 6.29 7.97
C ASN A 86 -15.86 4.78 7.99
N ARG A 87 -14.61 4.35 7.77
CA ARG A 87 -14.20 2.93 7.75
C ARG A 87 -14.89 2.08 6.69
N GLU A 88 -15.39 2.69 5.62
CA GLU A 88 -16.01 1.98 4.48
C GLU A 88 -14.93 1.50 3.49
N PHE A 89 -13.89 0.81 3.97
CA PHE A 89 -12.69 0.50 3.19
C PHE A 89 -12.97 -0.34 1.95
N ASP A 90 -13.72 -1.44 2.06
CA ASP A 90 -14.02 -2.32 0.92
C ASP A 90 -14.80 -1.62 -0.19
N GLN A 91 -15.75 -0.77 0.19
CA GLN A 91 -16.55 0.03 -0.73
C GLN A 91 -15.69 1.09 -1.41
N LEU A 92 -14.79 1.73 -0.66
CA LEU A 92 -13.86 2.72 -1.19
C LEU A 92 -12.85 2.08 -2.16
N ILE A 93 -12.29 0.92 -1.81
CA ILE A 93 -11.41 0.12 -2.66
C ILE A 93 -12.13 -0.25 -3.97
N SER A 94 -13.34 -0.80 -3.88
CA SER A 94 -14.14 -1.16 -5.07
C SER A 94 -14.39 0.05 -5.97
N SER A 95 -14.80 1.18 -5.38
CA SER A 95 -15.09 2.41 -6.13
C SER A 95 -13.84 2.97 -6.82
N LEU A 96 -12.71 3.00 -6.13
CA LEU A 96 -11.44 3.48 -6.68
C LEU A 96 -10.95 2.57 -7.80
N ASN A 97 -11.01 1.25 -7.63
CA ASN A 97 -10.62 0.31 -8.69
C ASN A 97 -11.52 0.45 -9.93
N GLU A 98 -12.83 0.59 -9.76
CA GLU A 98 -13.74 0.81 -10.89
C GLU A 98 -13.42 2.08 -11.67
N VAL A 99 -13.12 3.18 -10.96
CA VAL A 99 -12.75 4.45 -11.60
C VAL A 99 -11.37 4.38 -12.24
N LEU A 100 -10.41 3.65 -11.64
CA LEU A 100 -9.05 3.58 -12.17
C LEU A 100 -8.88 2.57 -13.31
N LYS A 101 -9.80 1.59 -13.43
CA LYS A 101 -9.77 0.53 -14.44
C LYS A 101 -9.57 1.01 -15.88
N PRO A 102 -10.22 2.08 -16.36
CA PRO A 102 -10.01 2.56 -17.73
C PRO A 102 -8.57 3.00 -18.03
N PHE A 103 -7.80 3.37 -17.00
CA PHE A 103 -6.42 3.86 -17.14
C PHE A 103 -5.37 2.75 -17.08
N GLU A 104 -5.74 1.52 -16.66
CA GLU A 104 -4.83 0.36 -16.57
C GLU A 104 -3.99 0.09 -17.83
N PRO A 105 -4.53 0.20 -19.07
CA PRO A 105 -3.75 -0.05 -20.29
C PRO A 105 -2.56 0.91 -20.49
N TYR A 106 -2.48 1.97 -19.71
CA TYR A 106 -1.45 3.00 -19.75
C TYR A 106 -0.65 3.07 -18.44
N GLY A 107 -0.79 2.07 -17.58
CA GLY A 107 -0.15 2.03 -16.26
C GLY A 107 1.37 1.93 -16.29
N ASP A 108 1.97 1.68 -17.46
CA ASP A 108 3.41 1.70 -17.72
C ASP A 108 3.98 3.12 -17.92
N ILE A 109 3.12 4.13 -18.03
CA ILE A 109 3.52 5.53 -18.24
C ILE A 109 3.18 6.33 -16.97
N PRO A 110 4.15 7.09 -16.42
CA PRO A 110 3.91 7.95 -15.26
C PRO A 110 2.69 8.86 -15.45
N SER A 111 1.93 9.10 -14.38
CA SER A 111 0.71 9.90 -14.48
C SER A 111 0.35 10.67 -13.22
N ASN A 112 -0.66 11.53 -13.30
CA ASN A 112 -1.24 12.19 -12.13
C ASN A 112 -2.18 11.28 -11.29
N LEU A 113 -2.23 9.97 -11.60
CA LEU A 113 -3.01 9.00 -10.83
C LEU A 113 -2.29 8.49 -9.58
N THR A 114 -1.00 8.81 -9.42
CA THR A 114 -0.18 8.37 -8.27
C THR A 114 -0.83 8.65 -6.93
N ARG A 115 -1.52 9.79 -6.78
CA ARG A 115 -2.27 10.14 -5.55
C ARG A 115 -3.41 9.16 -5.22
N TYR A 116 -4.12 8.66 -6.22
CA TYR A 116 -5.22 7.70 -6.02
C TYR A 116 -4.67 6.30 -5.76
N ARG A 117 -3.54 5.96 -6.40
CA ARG A 117 -2.81 4.71 -6.14
C ARG A 117 -2.20 4.70 -4.74
N ALA A 118 -1.72 5.83 -4.24
CA ALA A 118 -1.28 5.97 -2.85
C ALA A 118 -2.44 5.71 -1.88
N LEU A 119 -3.61 6.29 -2.13
CA LEU A 119 -4.80 5.98 -1.33
C LEU A 119 -5.17 4.49 -1.38
N LEU A 120 -5.14 3.84 -2.56
CA LEU A 120 -5.37 2.39 -2.67
C LEU A 120 -4.32 1.57 -1.91
N MET A 121 -3.05 1.93 -2.00
CA MET A 121 -1.96 1.28 -1.26
C MET A 121 -2.23 1.27 0.24
N GLU A 122 -2.61 2.42 0.80
CA GLU A 122 -2.97 2.56 2.21
C GLU A 122 -4.21 1.73 2.58
N LEU A 123 -5.26 1.77 1.76
CA LEU A 123 -6.49 1.02 2.01
C LEU A 123 -6.25 -0.49 1.99
N TYR A 124 -5.49 -0.98 1.01
CA TYR A 124 -5.11 -2.39 0.96
C TYR A 124 -4.25 -2.81 2.14
N PHE A 125 -3.42 -1.90 2.67
CA PHE A 125 -2.67 -2.19 3.89
C PHE A 125 -3.62 -2.31 5.10
N LEU A 126 -4.59 -1.41 5.21
CA LEU A 126 -5.60 -1.43 6.28
C LEU A 126 -6.51 -2.66 6.24
N THR A 127 -6.76 -3.22 5.05
CA THR A 127 -7.52 -4.47 4.86
C THR A 127 -6.64 -5.73 4.84
N GLU A 128 -5.36 -5.60 5.21
CA GLU A 128 -4.38 -6.70 5.28
C GLU A 128 -4.10 -7.41 3.93
N GLU A 129 -4.42 -6.75 2.81
CA GLU A 129 -4.11 -7.21 1.45
C GLU A 129 -2.67 -6.82 1.04
N PHE A 130 -1.69 -7.32 1.78
CA PHE A 130 -0.28 -6.89 1.68
C PHE A 130 0.34 -7.02 0.29
N ASP A 131 -0.06 -8.02 -0.51
CA ASP A 131 0.44 -8.18 -1.89
C ASP A 131 -0.07 -7.06 -2.82
N GLN A 132 -1.29 -6.55 -2.60
CA GLN A 132 -1.81 -5.40 -3.33
C GLN A 132 -1.09 -4.12 -2.88
N THR A 133 -0.88 -3.93 -1.57
CA THR A 133 -0.05 -2.83 -1.05
C THR A 133 1.31 -2.78 -1.74
N LEU A 134 2.00 -3.92 -1.82
CA LEU A 134 3.31 -4.01 -2.48
C LEU A 134 3.26 -3.72 -3.97
N THR A 135 2.19 -4.16 -4.65
CA THR A 135 2.00 -3.90 -6.08
C THR A 135 1.88 -2.40 -6.33
N TYR A 136 1.01 -1.71 -5.58
CA TYR A 136 0.83 -0.27 -5.73
C TYR A 136 2.05 0.52 -5.29
N ALA A 137 2.71 0.12 -4.20
CA ALA A 137 3.91 0.81 -3.73
C ALA A 137 5.06 0.77 -4.76
N LYS A 138 5.26 -0.37 -5.43
CA LYS A 138 6.25 -0.49 -6.52
C LYS A 138 5.88 0.37 -7.73
N GLN A 139 4.59 0.45 -8.07
CA GLN A 139 4.11 1.32 -9.14
C GLN A 139 4.34 2.79 -8.81
N ILE A 140 4.06 3.21 -7.57
CA ILE A 140 4.29 4.59 -7.12
C ILE A 140 5.77 4.93 -7.17
N GLU A 141 6.66 4.04 -6.69
CA GLU A 141 8.11 4.26 -6.75
C GLU A 141 8.62 4.42 -8.20
N ALA A 142 8.03 3.69 -9.16
CA ALA A 142 8.36 3.82 -10.57
C ALA A 142 7.82 5.12 -11.21
N ASP A 143 6.65 5.59 -10.77
CA ASP A 143 5.90 6.69 -11.39
C ASP A 143 6.10 8.06 -10.74
N ALA A 144 6.58 8.10 -9.50
CA ALA A 144 6.71 9.33 -8.70
C ALA A 144 7.70 10.34 -9.31
N GLY A 145 8.62 9.90 -10.16
CA GLY A 145 9.64 10.76 -10.75
C GLY A 145 10.50 11.39 -9.66
N ASP A 146 10.51 12.72 -9.59
CA ASP A 146 11.26 13.49 -8.58
C ASP A 146 10.47 13.74 -7.27
N ASP A 147 9.27 13.18 -7.13
CA ASP A 147 8.45 13.28 -5.90
C ASP A 147 9.00 12.35 -4.80
N GLY A 148 10.01 12.85 -4.08
CA GLY A 148 10.68 12.11 -3.01
C GLY A 148 9.75 11.69 -1.87
N GLU A 149 8.72 12.48 -1.57
CA GLU A 149 7.75 12.16 -0.51
C GLU A 149 6.88 10.97 -0.91
N ALA A 150 6.39 10.96 -2.16
CA ALA A 150 5.65 9.81 -2.69
C ALA A 150 6.49 8.52 -2.72
N VAL A 151 7.78 8.63 -3.08
CA VAL A 151 8.73 7.51 -3.06
C VAL A 151 8.92 6.99 -1.63
N GLU A 152 9.16 7.89 -0.68
CA GLU A 152 9.39 7.52 0.72
C GLU A 152 8.15 6.89 1.36
N ASN A 153 6.96 7.43 1.10
CA ASN A 153 5.70 6.85 1.56
C ASN A 153 5.50 5.44 0.98
N ALA A 154 5.72 5.26 -0.33
CA ALA A 154 5.64 3.95 -0.96
C ALA A 154 6.62 2.95 -0.34
N GLN A 155 7.88 3.33 -0.13
CA GLN A 155 8.89 2.47 0.50
C GLN A 155 8.52 2.10 1.95
N THR A 156 7.89 3.02 2.67
CA THR A 156 7.38 2.80 4.03
C THR A 156 6.31 1.71 4.04
N TYR A 157 5.31 1.82 3.17
CA TYR A 157 4.27 0.79 3.03
C TYR A 157 4.81 -0.54 2.46
N GLN A 158 5.85 -0.51 1.62
CA GLN A 158 6.54 -1.75 1.24
C GLN A 158 7.15 -2.44 2.47
N ALA A 159 7.88 -1.71 3.31
CA ALA A 159 8.48 -2.28 4.52
C ALA A 159 7.41 -2.83 5.47
N LEU A 160 6.35 -2.05 5.74
CA LEU A 160 5.23 -2.50 6.59
C LEU A 160 4.58 -3.78 6.04
N ALA A 161 4.19 -3.79 4.77
CA ALA A 161 3.54 -4.95 4.16
C ALA A 161 4.43 -6.20 4.19
N LEU A 162 5.75 -6.06 3.96
CA LEU A 162 6.71 -7.16 4.07
C LEU A 162 6.80 -7.70 5.50
N ILE A 163 6.84 -6.83 6.50
CA ILE A 163 6.95 -7.23 7.91
C ILE A 163 5.68 -7.95 8.36
N GLU A 164 4.50 -7.35 8.11
CA GLU A 164 3.21 -7.88 8.57
C GLU A 164 2.83 -9.18 7.84
N SER A 165 3.26 -9.36 6.59
CA SER A 165 3.08 -10.62 5.85
C SER A 165 4.11 -11.72 6.22
N GLY A 166 4.99 -11.46 7.19
CA GLY A 166 6.00 -12.42 7.66
C GLY A 166 7.21 -12.59 6.73
N ARG A 167 7.36 -11.72 5.73
CA ARG A 167 8.49 -11.70 4.77
C ARG A 167 9.66 -10.87 5.32
N SER A 168 10.12 -11.22 6.52
CA SER A 168 11.13 -10.45 7.27
C SER A 168 12.47 -10.32 6.54
N ASP A 169 12.88 -11.32 5.75
CA ASP A 169 14.15 -11.27 5.02
C ASP A 169 14.11 -10.24 3.87
N GLU A 170 12.97 -10.13 3.19
CA GLU A 170 12.76 -9.11 2.17
C GLU A 170 12.65 -7.71 2.78
N ALA A 171 11.97 -7.59 3.93
CA ALA A 171 11.88 -6.34 4.68
C ALA A 171 13.28 -5.85 5.12
N ASP A 172 14.09 -6.75 5.69
CA ASP A 172 15.45 -6.45 6.10
C ASP A 172 16.31 -5.99 4.91
N ALA A 173 16.28 -6.74 3.80
CA ALA A 173 17.02 -6.37 2.60
C ALA A 173 16.59 -4.99 2.04
N LEU A 174 15.29 -4.69 2.04
CA LEU A 174 14.76 -3.40 1.64
C LEU A 174 15.26 -2.28 2.57
N MET A 175 15.06 -2.42 3.88
CA MET A 175 15.39 -1.40 4.86
C MET A 175 16.90 -1.16 4.95
N SER A 176 17.71 -2.23 4.87
CA SER A 176 19.18 -2.14 4.78
C SER A 176 19.62 -1.36 3.54
N ARG A 177 19.03 -1.65 2.37
CA ARG A 177 19.33 -0.91 1.12
C ARG A 177 19.01 0.58 1.23
N LEU A 178 17.98 0.94 2.00
CA LEU A 178 17.56 2.31 2.25
C LEU A 178 18.37 2.98 3.39
N GLY A 179 19.26 2.25 4.06
CA GLY A 179 20.03 2.75 5.21
C GLY A 179 19.19 2.97 6.47
N TRP A 180 17.99 2.38 6.55
CA TRP A 180 17.05 2.58 7.65
C TRP A 180 17.35 1.74 8.89
N LEU A 181 18.33 0.84 8.82
CA LEU A 181 18.74 -0.01 9.94
C LEU A 181 20.09 0.41 10.55
N ASP A 182 20.74 1.43 9.96
CA ASP A 182 22.07 1.85 10.37
C ASP A 182 22.00 2.68 11.66
N ASP A 183 22.71 2.22 12.69
CA ASP A 183 22.92 2.93 13.96
C ASP A 183 21.63 3.46 14.64
N LEU A 184 20.54 2.68 14.60
CA LEU A 184 19.27 3.06 15.24
C LEU A 184 19.44 3.35 16.75
N GLY A 185 19.08 4.56 17.17
CA GLY A 185 19.17 5.05 18.54
C GLY A 185 18.12 6.11 18.87
N GLU A 186 18.21 6.72 20.05
CA GLU A 186 17.20 7.67 20.55
C GLU A 186 16.94 8.89 19.64
N ASP A 187 17.96 9.33 18.89
CA ASP A 187 17.88 10.48 17.96
C ASP A 187 17.47 10.08 16.53
N SER A 188 17.20 8.79 16.28
CA SER A 188 16.80 8.31 14.96
C SER A 188 15.39 8.75 14.59
N ASP A 189 15.12 8.76 13.29
CA ASP A 189 13.80 9.07 12.75
C ASP A 189 12.73 8.08 13.30
N PRO A 190 11.57 8.56 13.78
CA PRO A 190 10.58 7.72 14.45
C PRO A 190 9.99 6.63 13.55
N LYS A 191 9.87 6.87 12.24
CA LYS A 191 9.47 5.84 11.28
C LYS A 191 10.52 4.74 11.22
N GLN A 192 11.80 5.09 11.12
CA GLN A 192 12.88 4.09 11.09
C GLN A 192 12.93 3.27 12.39
N LEU A 193 12.77 3.93 13.54
CA LEU A 193 12.67 3.26 14.84
C LEU A 193 11.48 2.29 14.89
N PHE A 194 10.30 2.73 14.47
CA PHE A 194 9.09 1.91 14.48
C PHE A 194 9.20 0.70 13.54
N LEU A 195 9.61 0.91 12.29
CA LEU A 195 9.79 -0.19 11.33
C LEU A 195 10.88 -1.16 11.78
N GLY A 196 11.98 -0.64 12.33
CA GLY A 196 13.05 -1.45 12.92
C GLY A 196 12.53 -2.30 14.07
N ALA A 197 11.71 -1.71 14.96
CA ALA A 197 11.10 -2.42 16.07
C ALA A 197 10.17 -3.56 15.59
N LYS A 198 9.31 -3.28 14.60
CA LYS A 198 8.43 -4.29 13.97
C LYS A 198 9.25 -5.44 13.35
N LEU A 199 10.31 -5.12 12.61
CA LEU A 199 11.21 -6.13 12.02
C LEU A 199 11.86 -7.02 13.08
N MET A 200 12.36 -6.43 14.17
CA MET A 200 13.00 -7.18 15.27
C MET A 200 12.02 -8.11 15.98
N SER A 201 10.77 -7.69 16.17
CA SER A 201 9.72 -8.53 16.77
C SER A 201 9.38 -9.75 15.90
N VAL A 202 9.27 -9.58 14.58
CA VAL A 202 9.06 -10.72 13.68
C VAL A 202 10.24 -11.69 13.72
N LYS A 203 11.46 -11.16 13.87
CA LYS A 203 12.69 -11.95 14.11
C LYS A 203 12.83 -12.51 15.53
N LYS A 204 11.83 -12.28 16.40
CA LYS A 204 11.79 -12.71 17.81
C LYS A 204 12.88 -12.08 18.69
N ASP A 205 13.50 -10.99 18.25
CA ASP A 205 14.35 -10.14 19.10
C ASP A 205 13.49 -9.09 19.81
N PHE A 206 12.68 -9.56 20.77
CA PHE A 206 11.74 -8.72 21.50
C PHE A 206 12.42 -7.68 22.38
N ASN A 207 13.65 -7.94 22.86
CA ASN A 207 14.41 -6.96 23.64
C ASN A 207 14.73 -5.74 22.80
N ARG A 208 15.27 -5.96 21.59
CA ARG A 208 15.57 -4.86 20.67
C ARG A 208 14.30 -4.20 20.15
N ALA A 209 13.25 -4.97 19.86
CA ALA A 209 11.96 -4.42 19.46
C ALA A 209 11.40 -3.45 20.53
N MET A 210 11.40 -3.86 21.80
CA MET A 210 10.94 -3.04 22.92
C MET A 210 11.79 -1.79 23.12
N GLU A 211 13.11 -1.89 22.96
CA GLU A 211 14.01 -0.75 23.07
C GLU A 211 13.70 0.30 21.97
N LEU A 212 13.58 -0.14 20.72
CA LEU A 212 13.34 0.75 19.58
C LEU A 212 11.97 1.43 19.66
N VAL A 213 10.90 0.69 20.01
CA VAL A 213 9.56 1.30 20.17
C VAL A 213 9.53 2.27 21.35
N ALA A 214 10.28 1.99 22.42
CA ALA A 214 10.39 2.91 23.56
C ALA A 214 11.05 4.24 23.16
N TYR A 215 12.01 4.25 22.22
CA TYR A 215 12.58 5.50 21.69
C TYR A 215 11.53 6.34 20.95
N VAL A 216 10.63 5.72 20.19
CA VAL A 216 9.50 6.42 19.56
C VAL A 216 8.64 7.09 20.63
N ILE A 217 8.21 6.33 21.65
CA ILE A 217 7.29 6.81 22.68
C ILE A 217 7.94 7.90 23.56
N ALA A 218 9.18 7.68 24.00
CA ALA A 218 9.85 8.56 24.96
C ALA A 218 10.32 9.88 24.34
N PHE A 219 10.83 9.86 23.12
CA PHE A 219 11.53 11.01 22.52
C PHE A 219 10.75 11.68 21.39
N ASN A 220 9.71 11.02 20.84
CA ASN A 220 8.93 11.52 19.71
C ASN A 220 7.45 11.75 20.06
N SER A 221 7.14 12.11 21.32
CA SER A 221 5.77 12.35 21.85
C SER A 221 4.88 13.30 21.03
N GLN A 222 5.47 14.21 20.25
CA GLN A 222 4.73 15.16 19.40
C GLN A 222 4.44 14.62 17.99
N ASN A 223 5.07 13.51 17.60
CA ASN A 223 4.86 12.89 16.30
C ASN A 223 3.59 12.02 16.33
N THR A 224 2.47 12.63 15.98
CA THR A 224 1.16 11.96 16.00
C THR A 224 1.02 10.83 14.98
N GLU A 225 1.82 10.83 13.91
CA GLU A 225 1.81 9.79 12.88
C GLU A 225 2.33 8.46 13.43
N TRP A 226 3.42 8.49 14.20
CA TRP A 226 4.10 7.27 14.67
C TRP A 226 3.85 6.92 16.13
N MET A 227 3.34 7.86 16.94
CA MET A 227 3.06 7.63 18.36
C MET A 227 2.00 6.54 18.58
N GLN A 228 0.84 6.68 17.93
CA GLN A 228 -0.29 5.78 18.16
C GLN A 228 0.02 4.35 17.68
N PRO A 229 0.61 4.16 16.47
CA PRO A 229 1.06 2.84 16.04
C PRO A 229 2.12 2.24 16.97
N ALA A 230 3.06 3.05 17.49
CA ALA A 230 4.08 2.59 18.43
C ALA A 230 3.50 2.12 19.76
N GLU A 231 2.52 2.83 20.33
CA GLU A 231 1.86 2.41 21.57
C GLU A 231 1.07 1.11 21.37
N LEU A 232 0.33 0.97 20.26
CA LEU A 232 -0.34 -0.30 19.94
C LEU A 232 0.68 -1.43 19.82
N PHE A 233 1.76 -1.23 19.06
CA PHE A 233 2.79 -2.24 18.89
C PHE A 233 3.49 -2.62 20.21
N CYS A 234 3.68 -1.65 21.11
CA CYS A 234 4.19 -1.92 22.45
C CYS A 234 3.28 -2.89 23.22
N ALA A 235 1.95 -2.70 23.15
CA ALA A 235 0.98 -3.62 23.74
C ALA A 235 1.01 -5.02 23.08
N GLU A 236 1.19 -5.09 21.76
CA GLU A 236 1.35 -6.35 21.02
C GLU A 236 2.58 -7.12 21.52
N VAL A 237 3.73 -6.44 21.66
CA VAL A 237 4.97 -7.08 22.15
C VAL A 237 4.83 -7.52 23.61
N TYR A 238 4.20 -6.72 24.48
CA TYR A 238 3.89 -7.16 25.85
C TYR A 238 3.02 -8.41 25.87
N THR A 239 2.05 -8.52 24.97
CA THR A 239 1.19 -9.70 24.85
C THR A 239 2.02 -10.93 24.45
N GLU A 240 2.91 -10.81 23.46
CA GLU A 240 3.80 -11.89 23.03
C GLU A 240 4.79 -12.33 24.11
N LEU A 241 5.18 -11.42 25.01
CA LEU A 241 6.04 -11.70 26.16
C LEU A 241 5.28 -12.26 27.39
N GLY A 242 3.96 -12.41 27.31
CA GLY A 242 3.12 -12.84 28.44
C GLY A 242 2.96 -11.77 29.53
N MET A 243 3.30 -10.51 29.23
CA MET A 243 3.18 -9.35 30.12
C MET A 243 1.77 -8.73 30.02
N TYR A 244 0.75 -9.54 30.29
CA TYR A 244 -0.66 -9.18 30.02
C TYR A 244 -1.13 -7.94 30.79
N GLU A 245 -0.66 -7.70 32.01
CA GLU A 245 -1.03 -6.50 32.78
C GLU A 245 -0.50 -5.21 32.13
N SER A 246 0.73 -5.23 31.62
CA SER A 246 1.32 -4.11 30.89
C SER A 246 0.61 -3.87 29.56
N ALA A 247 0.27 -4.95 28.84
CA ALA A 247 -0.52 -4.85 27.62
C ALA A 247 -1.90 -4.21 27.87
N GLU A 248 -2.62 -4.65 28.91
CA GLU A 248 -3.93 -4.06 29.30
C GLU A 248 -3.81 -2.58 29.67
N GLU A 249 -2.71 -2.17 30.31
CA GLU A 249 -2.49 -0.76 30.65
C GLU A 249 -2.35 0.11 29.40
N VAL A 250 -1.52 -0.30 28.44
CA VAL A 250 -1.32 0.43 27.19
C VAL A 250 -2.59 0.43 26.34
N ILE A 251 -3.32 -0.69 26.27
CA ILE A 251 -4.63 -0.76 25.59
C ILE A 251 -5.60 0.26 26.18
N ARG A 252 -5.70 0.37 27.51
CA ARG A 252 -6.55 1.38 28.16
C ARG A 252 -6.12 2.81 27.85
N GLN A 253 -4.82 3.06 27.67
CA GLN A 253 -4.32 4.38 27.26
C GLN A 253 -4.78 4.71 25.84
N ILE A 254 -4.67 3.76 24.90
CA ILE A 254 -5.14 3.92 23.52
C ILE A 254 -6.65 4.19 23.51
N GLU A 255 -7.44 3.42 24.27
CA GLU A 255 -8.89 3.61 24.40
C GLU A 255 -9.28 5.03 24.87
N LEU A 256 -8.45 5.65 25.72
CA LEU A 256 -8.70 6.98 26.28
C LEU A 256 -8.20 8.10 25.35
N LEU A 257 -7.01 7.94 24.76
CA LEU A 257 -6.27 9.02 24.09
C LEU A 257 -6.58 9.11 22.60
N TYR A 258 -6.87 7.98 21.93
CA TYR A 258 -7.05 7.93 20.47
C TYR A 258 -8.38 7.30 20.08
N PRO A 259 -9.53 7.84 20.56
CA PRO A 259 -10.81 7.33 20.11
C PRO A 259 -10.98 7.53 18.61
N ASN A 260 -11.52 6.51 17.92
CA ASN A 260 -11.81 6.51 16.47
C ASN A 260 -10.57 6.47 15.55
N THR A 261 -9.49 5.82 15.96
CA THR A 261 -8.34 5.53 15.08
C THR A 261 -8.27 4.04 14.71
N PRO A 262 -7.59 3.65 13.62
CA PRO A 262 -7.37 2.23 13.32
C PRO A 262 -6.69 1.48 14.47
N GLU A 263 -5.82 2.17 15.23
CA GLU A 263 -5.13 1.62 16.38
C GLU A 263 -6.10 1.33 17.53
N TYR A 264 -7.11 2.17 17.73
CA TYR A 264 -8.21 1.88 18.66
C TYR A 264 -8.92 0.59 18.28
N ASP A 265 -9.35 0.47 17.03
CA ASP A 265 -10.08 -0.71 16.52
C ASP A 265 -9.25 -2.00 16.75
N LYS A 266 -7.95 -1.96 16.44
CA LYS A 266 -7.01 -3.06 16.68
C LYS A 266 -6.78 -3.32 18.18
N SER A 267 -6.75 -2.30 19.02
CA SER A 267 -6.56 -2.46 20.47
C SER A 267 -7.70 -3.23 21.13
N ILE A 268 -8.94 -3.08 20.63
CA ILE A 268 -10.10 -3.85 21.11
C ILE A 268 -9.94 -5.34 20.80
N ILE A 269 -9.50 -5.68 19.59
CA ILE A 269 -9.21 -7.06 19.19
C ILE A 269 -8.06 -7.63 20.05
N LEU A 270 -7.01 -6.85 20.25
CA LEU A 270 -5.88 -7.24 21.08
C LEU A 270 -6.32 -7.51 22.52
N LYS A 271 -7.22 -6.69 23.08
CA LYS A 271 -7.78 -6.87 24.43
C LYS A 271 -8.46 -8.22 24.60
N GLU A 272 -9.24 -8.65 23.62
CA GLU A 272 -9.88 -9.97 23.61
C GLU A 272 -8.81 -11.08 23.63
N LYS A 273 -7.78 -10.98 22.77
CA LYS A 273 -6.64 -11.91 22.78
C LYS A 273 -5.92 -11.95 24.14
N VAL A 274 -5.68 -10.80 24.78
CA VAL A 274 -5.04 -10.75 26.11
C VAL A 274 -5.90 -11.48 27.16
N MET A 275 -7.22 -11.28 27.15
CA MET A 275 -8.13 -11.97 28.07
C MET A 275 -8.11 -13.49 27.89
N GLU A 276 -8.13 -13.97 26.64
CA GLU A 276 -8.04 -15.40 26.32
C GLU A 276 -6.73 -16.00 26.80
N MET A 277 -5.60 -15.37 26.49
CA MET A 277 -4.26 -15.84 26.86
C MET A 277 -4.06 -15.88 28.38
N ARG A 278 -4.62 -14.90 29.11
CA ARG A 278 -4.60 -14.88 30.58
C ARG A 278 -5.42 -16.02 31.17
N ALA A 279 -6.60 -16.31 30.60
CA ALA A 279 -7.42 -17.43 31.04
C ALA A 279 -6.70 -18.77 30.83
N LEU A 280 -6.01 -18.95 29.69
CA LEU A 280 -5.18 -20.12 29.43
C LEU A 280 -4.04 -20.26 30.43
N GLN A 281 -3.30 -19.18 30.69
CA GLN A 281 -2.21 -19.19 31.67
C GLN A 281 -2.70 -19.55 33.08
N ALA A 282 -3.86 -19.05 33.49
CA ALA A 282 -4.46 -19.38 34.78
C ALA A 282 -4.87 -20.86 34.87
N LEU A 283 -5.29 -21.47 33.77
CA LEU A 283 -5.61 -22.91 33.73
C LEU A 283 -4.34 -23.76 33.85
N GLU A 284 -3.26 -23.39 33.17
CA GLU A 284 -1.97 -24.09 33.23
C GLU A 284 -1.30 -23.99 34.61
N GLN A 285 -1.45 -22.86 35.30
CA GLN A 285 -0.92 -22.70 36.66
C GLN A 285 -1.72 -23.46 37.73
N ASN A 286 -2.96 -23.86 37.41
CA ASN A 286 -3.85 -24.61 38.30
C ASN A 286 -3.90 -26.12 37.98
N SER A 287 -3.16 -26.59 36.97
CA SER A 287 -3.02 -28.01 36.60
C SER A 287 -1.73 -28.62 37.13
#